data_AF-K5VZS0-F1
#
_entry.id   AF-K5VZS0-F1
#
_cell.length_a   1.000
_cell.length_b   1.000
_cell.length_c   1.000
_cell.angle_alpha   90.00
_cell.angle_beta   90.00
_cell.angle_gamma   90.00
#
_symmetry.space_group_name_H-M   'P 1'
#
loop_
_entity.id
_entity.type
_entity.pdbx_description
1 polymer ?
#
loop_
_entity_poly.entity_id
_entity_poly.type
_entity_poly.pdbx_seq_one_letter_code
_entity_poly.pdbx_strand_id
1 'polypeptide(L)'
;MSLHISVRLCSALLRWTCIPPRFFSNAVPALSCQDTFTQTSQASDWPNPIHSSSRLTLHKSVFKAYVSSLPPLFLCQHHGEAQGLSSTPVNSFASASAVEVTRRLDRFFEELERTNSQAKRASHCMYAWRITVPKAISGPPPESGPRPKPKRVPASSNLPSAITSPREQVVSGSVSGGESGAGERLERLLELSPDCKGRDVVLVVYRWYGGVKLGSDRWKCISMVAKEALGVASGMAWR
;
A
#
# COMPACT_ATOMS: atom_id res chain seq x y z
N MET A 1 17.98 -11.57 6.47
CA MET A 1 16.92 -12.01 7.41
C MET A 1 15.62 -11.39 6.94
N SER A 2 14.91 -12.07 6.05
CA SER A 2 13.64 -11.58 5.48
C SER A 2 12.51 -11.94 6.44
N LEU A 3 11.84 -10.94 7.02
CA LEU A 3 10.60 -11.15 7.77
C LEU A 3 9.49 -11.53 6.78
N HIS A 4 9.14 -12.81 6.75
CA HIS A 4 7.94 -13.31 6.09
C HIS A 4 6.74 -12.92 6.95
N ILE A 5 6.13 -11.76 6.68
CA ILE A 5 4.82 -11.41 7.26
C ILE A 5 3.78 -12.29 6.55
N SER A 6 3.43 -13.39 7.21
CA SER A 6 2.37 -14.29 6.78
C SER A 6 1.02 -13.64 7.08
N VAL A 7 0.49 -12.89 6.11
CA VAL A 7 -0.89 -12.39 6.18
C VAL A 7 -1.82 -13.56 5.84
N ARG A 8 -2.35 -14.20 6.88
CA ARG A 8 -3.50 -15.10 6.75
C ARG A 8 -4.74 -14.26 6.45
N LEU A 9 -5.02 -14.04 5.18
CA LEU A 9 -6.36 -13.75 4.67
C LEU A 9 -6.61 -14.60 3.42
N CYS A 10 -6.77 -15.90 3.67
CA CYS A 10 -7.44 -16.81 2.74
C CYS A 10 -7.99 -17.99 3.56
N SER A 11 -8.96 -17.70 4.42
CA SER A 11 -9.71 -18.71 5.17
C SER A 11 -11.18 -18.34 5.22
N ALA A 12 -11.83 -18.41 4.06
CA ALA A 12 -13.28 -18.57 3.96
C ALA A 12 -13.57 -19.68 2.92
N LEU A 13 -13.25 -20.92 3.30
CA LEU A 13 -13.95 -22.11 2.79
C LEU A 13 -15.38 -22.05 3.37
N LEU A 14 -16.50 -22.33 2.68
CA LEU A 14 -16.84 -23.53 1.92
C LEU A 14 -18.23 -23.35 1.25
N ARG A 15 -18.47 -24.14 0.19
CA ARG A 15 -19.74 -24.46 -0.52
C ARG A 15 -20.24 -23.45 -1.57
N TRP A 16 -19.70 -23.60 -2.77
CA TRP A 16 -20.42 -23.23 -4.00
C TRP A 16 -20.75 -24.52 -4.75
N THR A 17 -21.99 -24.97 -4.63
CA THR A 17 -22.54 -26.03 -5.48
C THR A 17 -22.80 -25.46 -6.87
N CYS A 18 -22.44 -26.26 -7.88
CA CYS A 18 -22.63 -25.98 -9.29
C CYS A 18 -24.10 -25.67 -9.64
N ILE A 19 -24.36 -24.58 -10.36
CA ILE A 19 -25.60 -24.35 -11.11
C ILE A 19 -25.22 -23.98 -12.56
N PRO A 20 -25.75 -24.66 -13.58
CA PRO A 20 -25.41 -24.43 -14.99
C PRO A 20 -26.10 -23.19 -15.59
N PRO A 21 -25.62 -22.67 -16.75
CA PRO A 21 -26.14 -21.44 -17.36
C PRO A 21 -27.47 -21.70 -18.09
N ARG A 22 -28.43 -20.79 -17.93
CA ARG A 22 -29.61 -20.69 -18.82
C ARG A 22 -29.41 -19.61 -19.86
N PHE A 23 -29.95 -19.93 -21.04
CA PHE A 23 -29.81 -19.30 -22.34
C PHE A 23 -30.32 -17.86 -22.44
N PHE A 24 -29.75 -17.18 -23.45
CA PHE A 24 -30.12 -15.88 -24.02
C PHE A 24 -31.62 -15.76 -24.36
N SER A 25 -32.18 -14.56 -24.19
CA SER A 25 -33.01 -13.95 -25.23
C SER A 25 -32.99 -12.42 -25.13
N ASN A 26 -32.97 -11.79 -26.30
CA ASN A 26 -32.85 -10.34 -26.54
C ASN A 26 -34.15 -9.58 -26.24
N ALA A 27 -34.04 -8.35 -25.76
CA ALA A 27 -34.94 -7.25 -26.12
C ALA A 27 -34.32 -5.90 -25.75
N VAL A 28 -34.25 -5.00 -26.73
CA VAL A 28 -34.05 -3.54 -26.59
C VAL A 28 -35.41 -2.91 -26.86
N PRO A 29 -35.79 -1.84 -26.15
CA PRO A 29 -35.95 -0.57 -26.84
C PRO A 29 -35.42 0.64 -26.04
N ALA A 30 -35.40 1.76 -26.74
CA ALA A 30 -34.67 2.98 -26.46
C ALA A 30 -35.45 4.04 -25.66
N LEU A 31 -34.66 5.02 -25.17
CA LEU A 31 -34.93 6.45 -24.95
C LEU A 31 -35.59 6.98 -23.65
N SER A 32 -34.78 7.83 -23.01
CA SER A 32 -35.03 9.09 -22.28
C SER A 32 -36.05 9.15 -21.15
N CYS A 33 -35.59 9.56 -19.96
CA CYS A 33 -35.93 10.87 -19.40
C CYS A 33 -35.03 11.17 -18.19
N GLN A 34 -34.87 12.47 -17.94
CA GLN A 34 -34.01 13.07 -16.94
C GLN A 34 -34.55 12.80 -15.53
N ASP A 35 -33.65 12.50 -14.59
CA ASP A 35 -33.86 12.83 -13.19
C ASP A 35 -32.53 13.33 -12.61
N THR A 36 -32.52 14.62 -12.30
CA THR A 36 -31.48 15.29 -11.54
C THR A 36 -31.61 14.83 -10.08
N PHE A 37 -30.97 13.72 -9.74
CA PHE A 37 -30.83 13.31 -8.34
C PHE A 37 -29.41 13.63 -7.87
N THR A 38 -29.28 14.76 -7.19
CA THR A 38 -28.08 15.10 -6.39
C THR A 38 -28.02 14.12 -5.23
N GLN A 39 -27.42 12.95 -5.47
CA GLN A 39 -27.24 11.93 -4.45
C GLN A 39 -26.10 12.40 -3.54
N THR A 40 -26.45 12.91 -2.36
CA THR A 40 -25.50 13.16 -1.27
C THR A 40 -24.96 11.80 -0.81
N SER A 41 -23.89 11.37 -1.47
CA SER A 41 -23.17 10.13 -1.18
C SER A 41 -22.76 10.12 0.30
N GLN A 42 -23.16 9.06 1.02
CA GLN A 42 -22.61 8.79 2.34
C GLN A 42 -21.09 8.84 2.27
N ALA A 43 -20.50 9.75 3.05
CA ALA A 43 -19.07 9.97 3.07
C ALA A 43 -18.38 8.64 3.42
N SER A 44 -17.59 8.13 2.48
CA SER A 44 -16.71 6.99 2.71
C SER A 44 -15.83 7.26 3.93
N ASP A 45 -15.76 6.32 4.87
CA ASP A 45 -14.87 6.43 6.05
C ASP A 45 -13.39 6.56 5.66
N TRP A 46 -13.04 6.18 4.43
CA TRP A 46 -11.71 6.34 3.90
C TRP A 46 -11.39 7.81 3.55
N PRO A 47 -10.35 8.41 4.15
CA PRO A 47 -10.14 9.86 4.09
C PRO A 47 -9.40 10.35 2.84
N ASN A 48 -8.82 9.45 2.04
CA ASN A 48 -7.98 9.80 0.89
C ASN A 48 -8.63 9.36 -0.43
N PRO A 49 -8.46 10.09 -1.54
CA PRO A 49 -8.99 9.66 -2.83
C PRO A 49 -8.36 8.34 -3.29
N ILE A 50 -9.18 7.45 -3.83
CA ILE A 50 -8.73 6.22 -4.48
C ILE A 50 -8.69 6.47 -5.99
N HIS A 51 -7.49 6.53 -6.56
CA HIS A 51 -7.28 6.65 -8.00
C HIS A 51 -7.28 5.27 -8.64
N SER A 52 -7.74 5.17 -9.89
CA SER A 52 -7.79 3.89 -10.60
C SER A 52 -7.30 4.02 -12.03
N SER A 53 -6.72 2.95 -12.56
CA SER A 53 -6.38 2.84 -13.97
C SER A 53 -7.62 2.63 -14.83
N SER A 54 -7.48 2.82 -16.15
CA SER A 54 -8.41 2.26 -17.12
C SER A 54 -8.46 0.73 -17.03
N ARG A 55 -9.56 0.17 -17.51
CA ARG A 55 -9.73 -1.27 -17.62
C ARG A 55 -8.94 -1.79 -18.82
N LEU A 56 -7.95 -2.64 -18.57
CA LEU A 56 -7.19 -3.31 -19.61
C LEU A 56 -7.71 -4.72 -19.85
N THR A 57 -7.88 -5.13 -21.11
CA THR A 57 -8.28 -6.50 -21.46
C THR A 57 -7.29 -7.11 -22.43
N LEU A 58 -6.79 -8.32 -22.12
CA LEU A 58 -5.92 -9.11 -22.99
C LEU A 58 -6.34 -10.57 -22.93
N HIS A 59 -6.62 -11.19 -24.08
CA HIS A 59 -7.10 -12.57 -24.20
C HIS A 59 -8.21 -12.91 -23.18
N LYS A 60 -9.25 -12.06 -23.11
CA LYS A 60 -10.39 -12.13 -22.18
C LYS A 60 -10.03 -11.93 -20.70
N SER A 61 -8.76 -11.92 -20.34
CA SER A 61 -8.32 -11.54 -19.01
C SER A 61 -8.42 -10.03 -18.85
N VAL A 62 -8.95 -9.59 -17.72
CA VAL A 62 -9.13 -8.18 -17.41
C VAL A 62 -8.19 -7.80 -16.28
N PHE A 63 -7.63 -6.59 -16.36
CA PHE A 63 -6.78 -5.99 -15.34
C PHE A 63 -7.28 -4.60 -14.98
N LYS A 64 -7.19 -4.26 -13.70
CA LYS A 64 -7.45 -2.91 -13.21
C LYS A 64 -6.65 -2.65 -11.94
N ALA A 65 -6.06 -1.47 -11.83
CA ALA A 65 -5.28 -1.06 -10.67
C ALA A 65 -5.96 0.05 -9.88
N TYR A 66 -5.65 0.11 -8.59
CA TYR A 66 -6.04 1.18 -7.69
C TYR A 66 -4.85 1.60 -6.85
N VAL A 67 -4.80 2.89 -6.55
CA VAL A 67 -3.80 3.48 -5.67
C VAL A 67 -4.46 4.50 -4.76
N SER A 68 -4.02 4.51 -3.51
CA SER A 68 -4.43 5.52 -2.54
C SER A 68 -3.26 5.86 -1.62
N SER A 69 -3.23 7.09 -1.15
CA SER A 69 -2.44 7.42 0.03
C SER A 69 -3.05 6.75 1.25
N LEU A 70 -2.22 6.24 2.15
CA LEU A 70 -2.65 5.66 3.42
C LEU A 70 -2.69 6.78 4.48
N PRO A 71 -3.71 6.82 5.36
CA PRO A 71 -3.81 7.82 6.43
C PRO A 71 -2.57 7.77 7.34
N PRO A 72 -2.03 8.89 7.86
CA PRO A 72 -0.81 8.89 8.67
C PRO A 72 -0.84 7.91 9.84
N LEU A 73 0.33 7.38 10.22
CA LEU A 73 0.46 6.60 11.45
C LEU A 73 0.19 7.50 12.66
N PHE A 74 -0.96 7.34 13.30
CA PHE A 74 -1.14 7.86 14.65
C PHE A 74 -0.42 6.90 15.61
N LEU A 75 0.85 7.18 15.88
CA LEU A 75 1.52 6.59 17.03
C LEU A 75 0.82 7.14 18.27
N CYS A 76 -0.08 6.35 18.86
CA CYS A 76 -0.59 6.65 20.19
C CYS A 76 0.63 6.65 21.13
N GLN A 77 1.15 7.83 21.44
CA GLN A 77 2.13 7.98 22.51
C GLN A 77 1.39 7.62 23.79
N HIS A 78 1.55 6.38 24.25
CA HIS A 78 1.27 6.05 25.63
C HIS A 78 2.17 6.96 26.49
N HIS A 79 1.65 8.11 26.93
CA HIS A 79 2.09 8.78 28.15
C HIS A 79 1.61 7.90 29.31
N GLY A 80 2.22 6.73 29.43
CA GLY A 80 2.05 5.84 30.56
C GLY A 80 3.03 6.26 31.63
N GLU A 81 2.59 7.15 32.52
CA GLU A 81 3.13 7.29 33.86
C GLU A 81 2.98 5.93 34.55
N ALA A 82 4.06 5.14 34.60
CA ALA A 82 4.08 3.87 35.33
C ALA A 82 5.43 3.76 36.05
N GLN A 83 5.33 3.95 37.37
CA GLN A 83 6.37 3.74 38.35
C GLN A 83 6.90 2.30 38.29
N GLY A 84 8.16 2.14 38.71
CA GLY A 84 9.00 1.01 38.35
C GLY A 84 8.46 -0.37 38.66
N LEU A 85 8.69 -1.29 37.74
CA LEU A 85 9.26 -2.62 38.02
C LEU A 85 9.79 -3.23 36.71
N SER A 86 10.90 -3.96 36.85
CA SER A 86 11.71 -4.60 35.81
C SER A 86 10.94 -5.29 34.67
N SER A 87 11.25 -4.96 33.41
CA SER A 87 11.20 -5.92 32.30
C SER A 87 12.01 -5.40 31.09
N THR A 88 12.65 -6.34 30.41
CA THR A 88 13.55 -6.14 29.26
C THR A 88 12.87 -5.42 28.08
N PRO A 89 13.41 -4.31 27.54
CA PRO A 89 12.78 -3.59 26.44
C PRO A 89 13.43 -3.95 25.11
N VAL A 90 13.01 -5.05 24.45
CA VAL A 90 13.37 -5.30 23.04
C VAL A 90 12.21 -6.03 22.33
N ASN A 91 11.83 -5.54 21.14
CA ASN A 91 10.87 -6.10 20.16
C ASN A 91 9.39 -5.64 20.15
N SER A 92 8.88 -4.85 21.10
CA SER A 92 7.46 -4.42 21.05
C SER A 92 7.12 -3.49 19.87
N PHE A 93 8.01 -2.53 19.55
CA PHE A 93 7.72 -1.48 18.56
C PHE A 93 7.60 -1.99 17.12
N ALA A 94 8.44 -2.95 16.71
CA ALA A 94 8.37 -3.54 15.37
C ALA A 94 7.05 -4.28 15.14
N SER A 95 6.59 -5.03 16.15
CA SER A 95 5.31 -5.75 16.10
C SER A 95 4.13 -4.77 16.03
N ALA A 96 4.12 -3.73 16.87
CA ALA A 96 3.06 -2.70 16.85
C ALA A 96 2.97 -1.98 15.50
N SER A 97 4.12 -1.66 14.87
CA SER A 97 4.14 -1.04 13.54
C SER A 97 3.56 -1.95 12.45
N ALA A 98 3.84 -3.27 12.50
CA ALA A 98 3.30 -4.23 11.54
C ALA A 98 1.79 -4.42 11.68
N VAL A 99 1.27 -4.44 12.91
CA VAL A 99 -0.17 -4.49 13.19
C VAL A 99 -0.88 -3.27 12.63
N GLU A 100 -0.34 -2.06 12.85
CA GLU A 100 -0.94 -0.84 12.34
C GLU A 100 -0.89 -0.73 10.81
N VAL A 101 0.20 -1.20 10.19
CA VAL A 101 0.29 -1.33 8.72
C VAL A 101 -0.83 -2.23 8.20
N THR A 102 -1.02 -3.40 8.82
CA THR A 102 -2.06 -4.36 8.43
C THR A 102 -3.45 -3.74 8.57
N ARG A 103 -3.75 -3.10 9.70
CA ARG A 103 -5.04 -2.43 9.95
C ARG A 103 -5.38 -1.36 8.90
N ARG A 104 -4.38 -0.57 8.47
CA ARG A 104 -4.55 0.46 7.43
C ARG A 104 -4.84 -0.17 6.07
N LEU A 105 -4.16 -1.27 5.74
CA LEU A 105 -4.39 -2.00 4.50
C LEU A 105 -5.78 -2.65 4.50
N ASP A 106 -6.20 -3.27 5.61
CA ASP A 106 -7.52 -3.89 5.72
C ASP A 106 -8.65 -2.86 5.51
N ARG A 107 -8.55 -1.70 6.16
CA ARG A 107 -9.51 -0.59 5.97
C ARG A 107 -9.56 -0.11 4.51
N PHE A 108 -8.41 -0.07 3.84
CA PHE A 108 -8.35 0.27 2.41
C PHE A 108 -9.08 -0.77 1.56
N PHE A 109 -8.85 -2.06 1.80
CA PHE A 109 -9.51 -3.13 1.06
C PHE A 109 -11.02 -3.15 1.29
N GLU A 110 -11.47 -2.96 2.53
CA GLU A 110 -12.90 -2.85 2.86
C GLU A 110 -13.58 -1.74 2.06
N GLU A 111 -12.98 -0.55 2.03
CA GLU A 111 -13.50 0.57 1.25
C GLU A 111 -13.50 0.28 -0.25
N LEU A 112 -12.41 -0.31 -0.76
CA LEU A 112 -12.26 -0.63 -2.17
C LEU A 112 -13.31 -1.66 -2.62
N GLU A 113 -13.60 -2.64 -1.79
CA GLU A 113 -14.61 -3.65 -2.04
C GLU A 113 -16.05 -3.15 -1.86
N ARG A 114 -16.25 -2.16 -0.98
CA ARG A 114 -17.53 -1.47 -0.79
C ARG A 114 -17.88 -0.62 -2.01
N THR A 115 -16.91 0.14 -2.51
CA THR A 115 -17.08 1.01 -3.68
C THR A 115 -17.02 0.24 -5.00
N ASN A 116 -16.28 -0.86 -5.05
CA ASN A 116 -16.18 -1.71 -6.21
C ASN A 116 -16.43 -3.19 -5.89
N SER A 117 -17.70 -3.57 -6.00
CA SER A 117 -18.12 -4.97 -5.84
C SER A 117 -17.51 -5.93 -6.87
N GLN A 118 -17.02 -5.46 -8.02
CA GLN A 118 -16.32 -6.33 -8.99
C GLN A 118 -14.97 -6.82 -8.46
N ALA A 119 -14.32 -6.07 -7.55
CA ALA A 119 -13.05 -6.46 -6.93
C ALA A 119 -13.17 -7.79 -6.17
N LYS A 120 -14.30 -8.02 -5.48
CA LYS A 120 -14.62 -9.28 -4.78
C LYS A 120 -14.65 -10.51 -5.70
N ARG A 121 -14.86 -10.28 -7.01
CA ARG A 121 -14.96 -11.34 -8.03
C ARG A 121 -13.67 -11.52 -8.82
N ALA A 122 -12.61 -10.80 -8.47
CA ALA A 122 -11.31 -10.96 -9.11
C ALA A 122 -10.72 -12.34 -8.81
N SER A 123 -10.05 -12.92 -9.80
CA SER A 123 -9.39 -14.22 -9.65
C SER A 123 -8.07 -14.08 -8.89
N HIS A 124 -7.40 -12.92 -9.04
CA HIS A 124 -6.15 -12.61 -8.38
C HIS A 124 -6.16 -11.16 -7.89
N CYS A 125 -5.61 -10.94 -6.70
CA CYS A 125 -5.42 -9.63 -6.08
C CYS A 125 -3.97 -9.52 -5.57
N MET A 126 -3.19 -8.66 -6.20
CA MET A 126 -1.78 -8.46 -5.92
C MET A 126 -1.56 -7.01 -5.52
N TYR A 127 -0.71 -6.75 -4.55
CA TYR A 127 -0.53 -5.40 -4.04
C TYR A 127 0.86 -5.20 -3.46
N ALA A 128 1.25 -3.95 -3.37
CA ALA A 128 2.45 -3.50 -2.68
C ALA A 128 2.15 -2.20 -1.93
N TRP A 129 2.91 -1.94 -0.89
CA TRP A 129 2.77 -0.73 -0.09
C TRP A 129 4.13 -0.20 0.34
N ARG A 130 4.16 1.10 0.62
CA ARG A 130 5.32 1.82 1.14
C ARG A 130 4.82 2.79 2.20
N ILE A 131 5.40 2.72 3.39
CA ILE A 131 5.02 3.52 4.55
C ILE A 131 6.28 4.10 5.18
N THR A 132 6.22 5.36 5.55
CA THR A 132 7.28 6.07 6.24
C THR A 132 7.01 6.03 7.73
N VAL A 133 7.93 5.45 8.49
CA VAL A 133 7.87 5.36 9.94
C VAL A 133 8.82 6.41 10.51
N PRO A 134 8.33 7.32 11.37
CA PRO A 134 9.20 8.23 12.11
C PRO A 134 10.16 7.41 12.96
N LYS A 135 11.46 7.53 12.72
CA LYS A 135 12.45 6.92 13.59
C LYS A 135 12.41 7.66 14.92
N ALA A 136 12.00 6.96 15.98
CA ALA A 136 12.08 7.50 17.34
C ALA A 136 13.53 7.95 17.59
N ILE A 137 13.70 9.22 17.99
CA ILE A 137 14.99 9.78 18.38
C ILE A 137 15.46 8.97 19.58
N SER A 138 16.41 8.06 19.36
CA SER A 138 17.01 7.28 20.43
C SER A 138 17.89 8.19 21.29
N GLY A 139 17.31 8.85 22.29
CA GLY A 139 17.98 9.42 23.48
C GLY A 139 19.08 10.48 23.26
N PRO A 140 19.47 11.20 24.33
CA PRO A 140 20.60 12.12 24.29
C PRO A 140 21.92 11.38 24.00
N PRO A 141 22.93 12.07 23.42
CA PRO A 141 24.25 11.48 23.19
C PRO A 141 24.82 10.94 24.51
N PRO A 142 25.60 9.85 24.50
CA PRO A 142 26.30 9.39 25.70
C PRO A 142 27.14 10.55 26.24
N GLU A 143 26.81 10.97 27.46
CA GLU A 143 27.55 11.97 28.21
C GLU A 143 29.03 11.57 28.24
N SER A 144 29.87 12.52 27.85
CA SER A 144 31.30 12.36 27.68
C SER A 144 31.96 11.93 29.00
N GLY A 145 32.38 10.66 29.08
CA GLY A 145 33.45 10.27 30.00
C GLY A 145 34.73 11.07 29.73
N PRO A 146 35.65 11.20 30.70
CA PRO A 146 36.80 12.09 30.60
C PRO A 146 37.69 11.74 29.40
N ARG A 147 37.77 12.67 28.45
CA ARG A 147 38.62 12.57 27.26
C ARG A 147 40.10 12.66 27.67
N PRO A 148 41.01 11.78 27.22
CA PRO A 148 42.44 12.04 27.32
C PRO A 148 42.82 13.26 26.47
N LYS A 149 43.72 14.09 27.00
CA LYS A 149 44.12 15.39 26.44
C LYS A 149 44.63 15.27 24.99
N PRO A 150 44.15 16.06 24.02
CA PRO A 150 44.66 16.07 22.66
C PRO A 150 46.01 16.81 22.56
N LYS A 151 46.96 16.23 21.81
CA LYS A 151 48.15 16.94 21.32
C LYS A 151 47.73 18.01 20.31
N ARG A 152 48.27 19.21 20.51
CA ARG A 152 48.01 20.46 19.80
C ARG A 152 48.42 20.36 18.31
N VAL A 153 47.48 20.51 17.39
CA VAL A 153 47.74 20.88 15.98
C VAL A 153 46.85 22.07 15.61
N PRO A 154 47.35 23.05 14.84
CA PRO A 154 46.67 24.34 14.66
C PRO A 154 45.52 24.28 13.65
N ALA A 155 44.66 25.28 13.80
CA ALA A 155 43.34 25.46 13.21
C ALA A 155 43.31 25.62 11.69
N SER A 156 42.26 25.08 11.06
CA SER A 156 41.59 25.77 9.95
C SER A 156 40.10 25.45 10.00
N SER A 157 39.34 26.54 10.18
CA SER A 157 37.88 26.64 10.20
C SER A 157 37.23 26.08 8.94
N ASN A 158 36.13 25.34 9.09
CA ASN A 158 34.89 25.54 8.33
C ASN A 158 33.77 24.67 8.94
N LEU A 159 32.81 25.35 9.57
CA LEU A 159 31.55 24.78 10.03
C LEU A 159 30.53 24.90 8.88
N PRO A 160 29.71 23.87 8.65
CA PRO A 160 28.30 24.16 8.46
C PRO A 160 27.45 23.41 9.49
N SER A 161 26.62 24.17 10.19
CA SER A 161 25.58 23.69 11.09
C SER A 161 24.63 22.75 10.34
N ALA A 162 24.79 21.45 10.52
CA ALA A 162 23.87 20.44 10.02
C ALA A 162 22.69 20.30 11.00
N ILE A 163 21.60 21.03 10.73
CA ILE A 163 20.27 20.68 11.21
C ILE A 163 19.97 19.29 10.63
N THR A 164 20.21 18.26 11.43
CA THR A 164 20.07 16.87 11.01
C THR A 164 18.58 16.57 10.95
N SER A 165 18.04 16.57 9.72
CA SER A 165 16.71 16.05 9.38
C SER A 165 16.43 14.74 10.14
N PRO A 166 15.24 14.57 10.76
CA PRO A 166 14.82 13.29 11.30
C PRO A 166 15.01 12.23 10.21
N ARG A 167 15.79 11.18 10.48
CA ARG A 167 16.00 10.11 9.51
C ARG A 167 14.74 9.26 9.44
N GLU A 168 13.89 9.52 8.46
CA GLU A 168 12.72 8.70 8.14
C GLU A 168 13.13 7.26 7.78
N GLN A 169 12.47 6.27 8.37
CA GLN A 169 12.65 4.86 8.01
C GLN A 169 11.49 4.43 7.12
N VAL A 170 11.78 3.95 5.92
CA VAL A 170 10.75 3.42 5.02
C VAL A 170 10.58 1.92 5.27
N VAL A 171 9.34 1.49 5.48
CA VAL A 171 8.92 0.09 5.52
C VAL A 171 8.06 -0.17 4.29
N SER A 172 8.39 -1.23 3.55
CA SER A 172 7.63 -1.69 2.39
C SER A 172 7.28 -3.16 2.51
N GLY A 173 6.33 -3.59 1.70
CA GLY A 173 6.00 -4.98 1.55
C GLY A 173 5.10 -5.20 0.34
N SER A 174 4.93 -6.48 -0.03
CA SER A 174 4.15 -6.85 -1.19
C SER A 174 3.57 -8.26 -1.10
N VAL A 175 2.49 -8.48 -1.85
CA VAL A 175 1.77 -9.76 -1.95
C VAL A 175 1.49 -10.06 -3.41
N SER A 176 1.87 -11.27 -3.84
CA SER A 176 1.76 -11.68 -5.25
C SER A 176 0.36 -12.16 -5.66
N GLY A 177 -0.55 -12.48 -4.74
CA GLY A 177 -1.96 -12.70 -5.11
C GLY A 177 -2.27 -13.91 -6.00
N GLY A 178 -1.38 -14.91 -6.02
CA GLY A 178 -1.44 -16.03 -6.99
C GLY A 178 -0.76 -15.73 -8.34
N GLU A 179 -0.24 -14.52 -8.54
CA GLU A 179 0.57 -14.12 -9.69
C GLU A 179 2.04 -14.04 -9.30
N SER A 180 2.77 -15.16 -9.37
CA SER A 180 4.17 -15.22 -8.93
C SER A 180 5.04 -14.09 -9.51
N GLY A 181 5.74 -13.37 -8.63
CA GLY A 181 6.61 -12.24 -8.96
C GLY A 181 5.89 -10.89 -9.13
N ALA A 182 4.55 -10.85 -9.09
CA ALA A 182 3.81 -9.60 -9.25
C ALA A 182 4.02 -8.65 -8.08
N GLY A 183 4.06 -9.15 -6.84
CA GLY A 183 4.23 -8.32 -5.63
C GLY A 183 5.52 -7.50 -5.66
N GLU A 184 6.66 -8.18 -5.80
CA GLU A 184 7.99 -7.55 -5.88
C GLU A 184 8.06 -6.53 -7.04
N ARG A 185 7.42 -6.85 -8.16
CA ARG A 185 7.36 -5.94 -9.31
C ARG A 185 6.57 -4.67 -9.01
N LEU A 186 5.47 -4.76 -8.26
CA LEU A 186 4.70 -3.60 -7.81
C LEU A 186 5.48 -2.78 -6.77
N GLU A 187 6.17 -3.46 -5.84
CA GLU A 187 7.04 -2.81 -4.86
C GLU A 187 8.13 -2.00 -5.54
N ARG A 188 8.80 -2.58 -6.54
CA ARG A 188 9.81 -1.87 -7.33
C ARG A 188 9.25 -0.65 -8.08
N LEU A 189 8.00 -0.71 -8.55
CA LEU A 189 7.35 0.46 -9.16
C LEU A 189 7.15 1.58 -8.13
N LEU A 190 6.71 1.27 -6.91
CA LEU A 190 6.57 2.25 -5.83
C LEU A 190 7.92 2.88 -5.43
N GLU A 191 9.01 2.12 -5.46
CA GLU A 191 10.36 2.64 -5.18
C GLU A 191 10.86 3.62 -6.23
N LEU A 192 10.61 3.32 -7.51
CA LEU A 192 11.06 4.12 -8.64
C LEU A 192 10.19 5.36 -8.85
N SER A 193 8.95 5.34 -8.37
CA SER A 193 8.00 6.45 -8.47
C SER A 193 8.47 7.64 -7.62
N PRO A 194 8.80 8.79 -8.22
CA PRO A 194 9.27 9.96 -7.48
C PRO A 194 8.21 10.49 -6.51
N ASP A 195 6.93 10.47 -6.91
CA ASP A 195 5.82 10.97 -6.08
C ASP A 195 5.52 10.07 -4.86
N CYS A 196 5.96 8.81 -4.90
CA CYS A 196 5.83 7.88 -3.78
C CYS A 196 6.98 8.04 -2.77
N LYS A 197 8.05 8.76 -3.11
CA LYS A 197 9.16 9.03 -2.17
C LYS A 197 8.70 10.08 -1.17
N GLY A 198 8.32 9.63 0.03
CA GLY A 198 7.85 10.49 1.13
C GLY A 198 6.33 10.48 1.33
N ARG A 199 5.60 9.60 0.65
CA ARG A 199 4.16 9.37 0.90
C ARG A 199 3.92 7.93 1.32
N ASP A 200 2.97 7.76 2.22
CA ASP A 200 2.44 6.44 2.55
C ASP A 200 1.45 6.03 1.46
N VAL A 201 1.75 4.98 0.70
CA VAL A 201 0.99 4.61 -0.50
C VAL A 201 0.73 3.11 -0.50
N VAL A 202 -0.47 2.73 -0.92
CA VAL A 202 -0.85 1.36 -1.29
C VAL A 202 -1.23 1.31 -2.76
N LEU A 203 -0.72 0.29 -3.46
CA LEU A 203 -1.02 0.01 -4.85
C LEU A 203 -1.52 -1.42 -4.97
N VAL A 204 -2.71 -1.60 -5.51
CA VAL A 204 -3.32 -2.90 -5.76
C VAL A 204 -3.62 -3.06 -7.24
N VAL A 205 -3.40 -4.26 -7.76
CA VAL A 205 -3.86 -4.69 -9.08
C VAL A 205 -4.78 -5.88 -8.89
N TYR A 206 -5.90 -5.86 -9.60
CA TYR A 206 -6.80 -7.00 -9.73
C TYR A 206 -6.69 -7.59 -11.12
N ARG A 207 -6.76 -8.91 -11.20
CA ARG A 207 -6.91 -9.66 -12.44
C ARG A 207 -8.15 -10.54 -12.38
N TRP A 208 -9.00 -10.45 -13.40
CA TRP A 208 -10.08 -11.41 -13.66
C TRP A 208 -9.60 -12.36 -14.77
N TYR A 209 -9.54 -13.65 -14.47
CA TYR A 209 -9.05 -14.66 -15.40
C TYR A 209 -10.05 -14.90 -16.53
N GLY A 210 -9.58 -14.83 -17.78
CA GLY A 210 -10.42 -14.96 -18.97
C GLY A 210 -10.50 -16.37 -19.56
N GLY A 211 -9.94 -17.38 -18.89
CA GLY A 211 -9.85 -18.75 -19.42
C GLY A 211 -8.54 -19.07 -20.15
N VAL A 212 -7.67 -18.08 -20.42
CA VAL A 212 -6.42 -18.26 -21.18
C VAL A 212 -5.19 -17.89 -20.34
N LYS A 213 -4.20 -18.79 -20.31
CA LYS A 213 -2.89 -18.54 -19.67
C LYS A 213 -2.11 -17.53 -20.51
N LEU A 214 -1.81 -16.37 -19.94
CA LEU A 214 -1.12 -15.27 -20.61
C LEU A 214 0.42 -15.42 -20.64
N GLY A 215 0.99 -16.41 -19.94
CA GLY A 215 2.45 -16.54 -19.83
C GLY A 215 3.09 -15.25 -19.28
N SER A 216 4.16 -14.78 -19.91
CA SER A 216 4.89 -13.56 -19.51
C SER A 216 4.13 -12.27 -19.81
N ASP A 217 3.15 -12.26 -20.73
CA ASP A 217 2.43 -11.03 -21.11
C ASP A 217 1.58 -10.45 -19.98
N ARG A 218 1.20 -11.29 -19.00
CA ARG A 218 0.52 -10.83 -17.79
C ARG A 218 1.33 -9.77 -17.04
N TRP A 219 2.66 -9.87 -17.04
CA TRP A 219 3.52 -8.91 -16.36
C TRP A 219 3.52 -7.54 -17.04
N LYS A 220 3.42 -7.51 -18.38
CA LYS A 220 3.25 -6.26 -19.14
C LYS A 220 1.93 -5.60 -18.76
N CYS A 221 0.84 -6.38 -18.71
CA CYS A 221 -0.47 -5.91 -18.32
C CYS A 221 -0.48 -5.33 -16.90
N ILE A 222 0.03 -6.09 -15.92
CA ILE A 222 0.11 -5.67 -14.51
C ILE A 222 0.90 -4.37 -14.37
N SER A 223 2.07 -4.27 -14.99
CA SER A 223 2.87 -3.04 -14.95
C SER A 223 2.19 -1.86 -15.60
N MET A 224 1.50 -2.07 -16.72
CA MET A 224 0.84 -1.00 -17.45
C MET A 224 -0.30 -0.38 -16.63
N VAL A 225 -1.21 -1.20 -16.09
CA VAL A 225 -2.31 -0.70 -15.25
C VAL A 225 -1.79 -0.06 -13.96
N ALA A 226 -0.73 -0.61 -13.36
CA ALA A 226 -0.12 -0.05 -12.16
C ALA A 226 0.47 1.34 -12.42
N LYS A 227 1.25 1.51 -13.49
CA LYS A 227 1.83 2.80 -13.90
C LYS A 227 0.76 3.82 -14.24
N GLU A 228 -0.30 3.40 -14.91
CA GLU A 228 -1.43 4.27 -15.24
C GLU A 228 -2.12 4.79 -13.97
N ALA A 229 -2.45 3.90 -13.01
CA ALA A 229 -3.06 4.33 -11.74
C ALA A 229 -2.14 5.30 -10.96
N LEU A 230 -0.85 5.01 -10.91
CA LEU A 230 0.14 5.91 -10.29
C LEU A 230 0.19 7.28 -10.97
N GLY A 231 0.16 7.30 -12.31
CA GLY A 231 0.14 8.53 -13.07
C GLY A 231 -1.12 9.38 -12.85
N VAL A 232 -2.29 8.73 -12.73
CA VAL A 232 -3.53 9.42 -12.36
C VAL A 232 -3.43 10.03 -10.95
N ALA A 233 -2.81 9.33 -10.00
CA ALA A 233 -2.67 9.81 -8.63
C ALA A 233 -1.66 10.96 -8.47
N SER A 234 -0.60 10.99 -9.29
CA SER A 234 0.36 12.10 -9.29
C SER A 234 -0.04 13.26 -10.20
N GLY A 235 -1.06 13.08 -11.04
CA GLY A 235 -1.39 14.04 -12.10
C GLY A 235 -0.31 14.08 -13.20
N MET A 236 0.55 13.06 -13.30
CA MET A 236 1.63 12.98 -14.28
C MET A 236 1.48 11.75 -15.17
N ALA A 237 1.75 11.89 -16.47
CA ALA A 237 1.84 10.73 -17.35
C ALA A 237 3.14 9.96 -17.08
N TRP A 238 3.04 8.67 -16.72
CA TRP A 238 4.20 7.81 -16.55
C TRP A 238 4.87 7.55 -17.92
N ARG A 239 6.06 8.13 -18.16
CA ARG A 239 6.86 7.94 -19.39
C ARG A 239 7.95 6.89 -19.20
#